data_AF-A0A0G0QG54-F1
#
_entry.id   AF-A0A0G0QG54-F1
#
_cell.length_a   1.000
_cell.length_b   1.000
_cell.length_c   1.000
_cell.angle_alpha   90.00
_cell.angle_beta   90.00
_cell.angle_gamma   90.00
#
_symmetry.space_group_name_H-M   'P 1'
#
loop_
_entity.id
_entity.type
_entity.pdbx_description
1 polymer ?
#
loop_
_entity_poly.entity_id
_entity_poly.type
_entity_poly.pdbx_seq_one_letter_code
_entity_poly.pdbx_strand_id
1 'polypeptide(L)' 'MTTEEKLNLISQVGEEIITQQELRSLLEKEKDLIAYDGFEPSGQIH' A
#
# COMPACT_ATOMS: atom_id res chain seq x y z
N MET A 1 8.51 10.32 -8.01
CA MET A 1 8.19 10.32 -6.58
C MET A 1 9.33 9.70 -5.80
N THR A 2 9.81 10.39 -4.77
CA THR A 2 10.75 9.86 -3.78
C THR A 2 10.09 8.77 -2.92
N THR A 3 10.89 7.96 -2.23
CA THR A 3 10.38 6.99 -1.24
C THR A 3 9.47 7.65 -0.21
N GLU A 4 9.82 8.85 0.25
CA GLU A 4 9.05 9.59 1.25
C GLU A 4 7.69 10.06 0.70
N GLU A 5 7.66 10.57 -0.52
CA GLU A 5 6.40 10.94 -1.19
C GLU A 5 5.49 9.72 -1.39
N LYS A 6 6.06 8.56 -1.72
CA LYS A 6 5.29 7.31 -1.86
C LYS A 6 4.74 6.85 -0.50
N LEU A 7 5.55 6.88 0.55
CA LEU A 7 5.12 6.53 1.92
C LEU A 7 3.98 7.44 2.40
N ASN A 8 4.11 8.75 2.20
CA ASN A 8 3.08 9.71 2.56
C ASN A 8 1.77 9.47 1.80
N LEU A 9 1.85 9.14 0.50
CA LEU A 9 0.66 8.83 -0.30
C LEU A 9 -0.05 7.56 0.19
N ILE A 10 0.69 6.47 0.43
CA ILE A 10 0.10 5.20 0.88
C ILE A 10 -0.55 5.36 2.27
N SER A 11 0.05 6.17 3.13
CA SER A 11 -0.46 6.45 4.49
C SER A 11 -1.77 7.25 4.51
N GLN A 12 -2.26 7.75 3.37
CA GLN A 12 -3.56 8.42 3.28
C GLN A 12 -4.74 7.47 3.07
N VAL A 13 -4.48 6.21 2.70
CA VAL A 13 -5.52 5.24 2.30
C VAL A 13 -5.74 4.16 3.37
N GLY A 14 -4.67 3.66 3.98
CA GLY A 14 -4.74 2.66 5.03
C GLY A 14 -5.01 3.26 6.41
N GLU A 15 -5.81 2.57 7.23
CA GLU A 15 -5.96 2.90 8.66
C GLU A 15 -4.68 2.57 9.44
N GLU A 16 -3.97 1.52 9.02
CA GLU A 16 -2.75 1.04 9.67
C GLU A 16 -1.74 0.53 8.62
N ILE A 17 -0.44 0.68 8.93
CA ILE A 17 0.67 0.12 8.14
C ILE A 17 1.53 -0.76 9.05
N ILE A 18 1.64 -2.06 8.72
CA ILE A 18 2.42 -3.04 9.47
C ILE A 18 3.50 -3.65 8.56
N THR A 19 4.79 -3.34 8.67
CA THR A 19 5.42 -2.22 9.41
C THR A 19 5.86 -1.10 8.45
N GLN A 20 5.93 0.14 8.94
CA GLN A 20 6.34 1.28 8.11
C GLN A 20 7.78 1.14 7.59
N GLN A 21 8.68 0.53 8.37
CA GLN A 21 10.06 0.27 7.99
C GLN A 21 10.17 -0.78 6.88
N GLU A 22 9.36 -1.84 6.92
CA GLU A 22 9.32 -2.85 5.85
C GLU A 22 8.76 -2.26 4.56
N LEU A 23 7.67 -1.47 4.65
CA LEU A 23 7.13 -0.75 3.49
C LEU A 23 8.18 0.17 2.87
N ARG A 24 8.91 0.94 3.67
CA ARG A 24 10.03 1.78 3.20
C ARG A 24 11.07 0.95 2.46
N SER A 25 11.49 -0.17 3.05
CA SER A 25 12.48 -1.08 2.48
C SER A 25 12.01 -1.73 1.17
N LEU A 26 10.70 -1.92 0.99
CA LEU A 26 10.10 -2.40 -0.26
C LEU A 26 10.07 -1.30 -1.33
N LEU A 27 9.72 -0.07 -0.95
CA LEU A 27 9.66 1.09 -1.87
C LEU A 27 11.03 1.55 -2.38
N GLU A 28 12.10 1.26 -1.62
CA GLU A 28 13.49 1.53 -2.01
C GLU A 28 14.07 0.48 -2.97
N LYS A 29 13.44 -0.70 -3.10
CA LYS A 29 13.86 -1.73 -4.07
C LYS A 29 13.34 -1.38 -5.46
N GLU A 30 14.14 -1.59 -6.50
CA GLU A 30 13.74 -1.40 -7.91
C GLU A 30 12.79 -2.49 -8.46
N LYS A 31 12.16 -3.28 -7.58
CA LYS A 31 11.21 -4.31 -7.99
C LYS A 31 9.80 -3.76 -8.01
N ASP A 32 9.02 -4.20 -8.99
CA ASP A 32 7.59 -3.92 -9.04
C ASP A 32 6.89 -4.48 -7.79
N LEU A 33 6.10 -3.64 -7.13
CA LEU A 33 5.31 -4.01 -5.96
C LEU A 33 4.01 -4.66 -6.41
N ILE A 34 3.59 -5.68 -5.67
CA ILE A 34 2.30 -6.35 -5.87
C ILE A 34 1.37 -5.90 -4.75
N ALA A 35 0.20 -5.36 -5.11
CA ALA A 35 -0.88 -5.03 -4.20
C ALA A 35 -2.16 -5.75 -4.66
N TYR A 36 -3.00 -6.15 -3.71
CA TYR A 36 -4.29 -6.76 -3.99
C TYR A 36 -5.31 -6.30 -2.95
N ASP A 37 -6.57 -6.25 -3.40
CA ASP A 37 -7.73 -6.02 -2.54
C ASP A 37 -8.75 -7.13 -2.85
N GLY A 38 -9.33 -7.71 -1.79
CA GLY A 38 -10.18 -8.88 -1.87
C GLY A 38 -11.57 -8.55 -1.38
N PHE A 39 -12.56 -8.67 -2.26
CA PHE A 39 -13.97 -8.52 -1.92
C PHE A 39 -14.73 -9.82 -2.22
N GLU A 40 -15.65 -10.17 -1.32
CA GLU A 40 -16.59 -11.26 -1.57
C GLU A 40 -17.78 -10.72 -2.41
N PRO A 41 -18.13 -11.35 -3.54
CA PRO A 41 -19.27 -10.94 -4.37
C PRO A 41 -20.58 -11.26 -3.66
N SER A 42 -21.00 -10.36 -2.77
CA SER A 42 -22.12 -10.55 -1.83
C SER A 42 -23.41 -9.81 -2.21
N GLY A 43 -23.45 -9.15 -3.38
CA GLY A 43 -24.63 -8.41 -3.84
C GLY A 43 -24.26 -7.15 -4.64
N GLN A 44 -24.96 -6.05 -4.41
CA GLN A 44 -24.63 -4.76 -5.02
C GLN A 44 -23.37 -4.16 -4.39
N ILE A 45 -22.47 -3.65 -5.25
CA ILE A 45 -21.31 -2.88 -4.83
C ILE A 45 -21.82 -1.58 -4.17
N HIS A 46 -21.24 -1.25 -3.01
CA HIS A 46 -21.52 -0.02 -2.26
C HIS A 46 -20.66 1.13 -2.77
#